data_AF-A0A2G6WGB9-F1
#
_entry.id   AF-A0A2G6WGB9-F1
#
_cell.length_a   1.000
_cell.length_b   1.000
_cell.length_c   1.000
_cell.angle_alpha   90.00
_cell.angle_beta   90.00
_cell.angle_gamma   90.00
#
_symmetry.space_group_name_H-M   'P 1'
#
loop_
_entity.id
_entity.type
_entity.pdbx_description
1 polymer ?
#
loop_
_entity_poly.entity_id
_entity_poly.type
_entity_poly.pdbx_seq_one_letter_code
_entity_poly.pdbx_strand_id
1 'polypeptide(L)'
;MNFISKILGYRDFSKKNEIIEELKKYNFSDFGDKEKLDNVNQLIFFQTRRQQTWLFASNENLYCVLDDITLNSFEIKWNIIKSKLIHNEEVVLKLIIDDSFSEKSGKIDFGKQHKGWLYSKSIFKKPLELEESIHNLLLSSMT
;
A
#
# COMPACT_ATOMS: atom_id res chain seq x y z
N MET A 1 2.10 13.23 18.13
CA MET A 1 0.86 14.02 17.87
C MET A 1 1.25 15.47 17.61
N ASN A 2 0.79 16.06 16.52
CA ASN A 2 1.16 17.43 16.14
C ASN A 2 -0.02 18.37 16.47
N PHE A 3 0.13 19.27 17.45
CA PHE A 3 -0.96 20.10 17.99
C PHE A 3 -1.71 20.93 16.91
N ILE A 4 -1.01 21.23 15.82
CA ILE A 4 -1.49 22.03 14.68
C ILE A 4 -2.58 21.29 13.88
N SER A 5 -2.54 19.95 13.76
CA SER A 5 -3.54 19.21 12.97
C SER A 5 -4.94 19.25 13.60
N LYS A 6 -5.02 19.21 14.94
CA LYS A 6 -6.28 19.29 15.68
C LYS A 6 -6.98 20.64 15.54
N ILE A 7 -6.20 21.73 15.46
CA ILE A 7 -6.75 23.08 15.31
C ILE A 7 -7.38 23.26 13.91
N LEU A 8 -6.85 22.58 12.90
CA LEU A 8 -7.34 22.63 11.51
C LEU A 8 -8.49 21.64 11.24
N GLY A 9 -8.93 20.89 12.24
CA GLY A 9 -9.99 19.89 12.08
C GLY A 9 -9.59 18.66 11.26
N TYR A 10 -8.29 18.43 11.04
CA TYR A 10 -7.83 17.21 10.37
C TYR A 10 -7.94 16.02 11.31
N ARG A 11 -8.33 14.86 10.77
CA ARG A 11 -8.27 13.61 11.51
C ARG A 11 -6.82 13.17 11.71
N ASP A 12 -6.62 12.15 12.53
CA ASP A 12 -5.35 11.43 12.55
C ASP A 12 -5.32 10.41 11.39
N PHE A 13 -4.12 10.00 11.01
CA PHE A 13 -3.93 8.87 10.11
C PHE A 13 -4.59 7.61 10.69
N SER A 14 -5.21 6.82 9.83
CA SER A 14 -5.87 5.59 10.23
C SER A 14 -4.86 4.55 10.71
N LYS A 15 -5.24 3.80 11.73
CA LYS A 15 -4.41 2.72 12.26
C LYS A 15 -4.54 1.49 11.36
N LYS A 16 -3.50 0.65 11.35
CA LYS A 16 -3.50 -0.68 10.69
C LYS A 16 -4.82 -1.43 10.91
N ASN A 17 -5.23 -1.59 12.17
CA ASN A 17 -6.41 -2.38 12.51
C ASN A 17 -7.71 -1.75 11.99
N GLU A 18 -7.81 -0.42 11.97
CA GLU A 18 -8.98 0.28 11.42
C GLU A 18 -9.09 0.01 9.91
N ILE A 19 -7.97 0.02 9.19
CA ILE A 19 -7.92 -0.30 7.76
C ILE A 19 -8.28 -1.77 7.52
N ILE A 20 -7.73 -2.70 8.32
CA ILE A 20 -8.04 -4.14 8.21
C ILE A 20 -9.52 -4.42 8.46
N GLU A 21 -10.12 -3.82 9.49
CA GLU A 21 -11.54 -4.00 9.77
C GLU A 21 -12.43 -3.48 8.64
N GLU A 22 -12.00 -2.44 7.93
CA GLU A 22 -12.72 -1.98 6.75
C GLU A 22 -12.48 -2.88 5.54
N LEU A 23 -11.26 -3.39 5.34
CA LEU A 23 -10.96 -4.37 4.29
C LEU A 23 -11.83 -5.64 4.45
N LYS A 24 -12.11 -6.06 5.68
CA LYS A 24 -13.04 -7.18 5.97
C LYS A 24 -14.47 -6.91 5.51
N LYS A 25 -14.92 -5.64 5.60
CA LYS A 25 -16.24 -5.22 5.10
C LYS A 25 -16.23 -4.95 3.60
N TYR A 26 -15.06 -4.66 3.05
CA TYR A 26 -14.83 -4.36 1.65
C TYR A 26 -14.94 -5.65 0.82
N ASN A 27 -16.19 -6.07 0.63
CA ASN A 27 -16.57 -7.27 -0.08
C ASN A 27 -16.52 -6.97 -1.59
N PHE A 28 -15.34 -7.06 -2.23
CA PHE A 28 -15.37 -7.31 -3.66
C PHE A 28 -15.89 -8.73 -3.83
N SER A 29 -17.01 -8.88 -4.52
CA SER A 29 -17.69 -10.13 -4.87
C SER A 29 -16.82 -11.18 -5.58
N ASP A 30 -15.55 -10.87 -5.84
CA ASP A 30 -14.60 -11.65 -6.62
C ASP A 30 -13.59 -12.43 -5.76
N PHE A 31 -13.59 -12.26 -4.43
CA PHE A 31 -12.49 -12.77 -3.58
C PHE A 31 -12.58 -14.23 -3.17
N GLY A 32 -13.73 -14.87 -3.38
CA GLY A 32 -13.96 -16.22 -2.90
C GLY A 32 -13.86 -16.34 -1.37
N ASP A 33 -14.38 -17.42 -0.82
CA ASP A 33 -14.46 -17.62 0.64
C ASP A 33 -13.09 -17.88 1.32
N LYS A 34 -11.98 -17.58 0.64
CA LYS A 34 -10.60 -17.95 1.04
C LYS A 34 -9.75 -16.78 1.51
N GLU A 35 -10.19 -15.53 1.32
CA GLU A 35 -9.47 -14.35 1.78
C GLU A 35 -9.42 -14.33 3.32
N LYS A 36 -8.20 -14.28 3.89
CA LYS A 36 -7.94 -14.22 5.32
C LYS A 36 -7.19 -12.93 5.65
N LEU A 37 -7.86 -12.06 6.40
CA LEU A 37 -7.31 -10.78 6.82
C LEU A 37 -6.74 -10.79 8.24
N ASP A 38 -6.56 -11.98 8.82
CA ASP A 38 -6.00 -12.13 10.17
C ASP A 38 -4.47 -11.91 10.20
N ASN A 39 -3.79 -12.27 9.10
CA ASN A 39 -2.32 -12.17 8.94
C ASN A 39 -1.95 -11.26 7.77
N VAL A 40 -2.38 -10.00 7.83
CA VAL A 40 -2.05 -9.01 6.78
C VAL A 40 -0.72 -8.33 7.08
N ASN A 41 0.23 -8.47 6.16
CA ASN A 41 1.47 -7.70 6.17
C ASN A 41 1.25 -6.34 5.51
N GLN A 42 2.03 -5.34 5.89
CA GLN A 42 1.82 -3.97 5.43
C GLN A 42 3.15 -3.26 5.11
N LEU A 43 3.07 -2.30 4.21
CA LEU A 43 4.19 -1.43 3.86
C LEU A 43 3.66 -0.02 3.58
N ILE A 44 4.18 0.99 4.28
CA ILE A 44 4.00 2.39 3.86
C ILE A 44 5.08 2.67 2.83
N PHE A 45 4.67 2.97 1.59
CA PHE A 45 5.62 3.34 0.54
C PHE A 45 5.67 4.85 0.25
N PHE A 46 4.65 5.58 0.69
CA PHE A 46 4.57 7.02 0.56
C PHE A 46 4.02 7.66 1.83
N GLN A 47 4.62 8.77 2.23
CA GLN A 47 4.18 9.56 3.37
C GLN A 47 4.56 11.02 3.25
N THR A 48 3.60 11.88 3.57
CA THR A 48 3.74 13.32 3.79
C THR A 48 3.15 13.68 5.16
N ARG A 49 3.04 14.98 5.46
CA ARG A 49 2.35 15.45 6.67
C ARG A 49 0.84 15.19 6.66
N ARG A 50 0.23 15.01 5.49
CA ARG A 50 -1.24 14.93 5.33
C ARG A 50 -1.72 13.64 4.68
N GLN A 51 -0.84 12.93 3.98
CA GLN A 51 -1.19 11.76 3.20
C GLN A 51 -0.17 10.66 3.45
N GLN A 52 -0.63 9.42 3.54
CA GLN A 52 0.20 8.23 3.45
C GLN A 52 -0.45 7.21 2.53
N THR A 53 0.37 6.41 1.86
CA THR A 53 -0.11 5.33 1.00
C THR A 53 0.47 4.01 1.49
N TRP A 54 -0.43 3.07 1.75
CA TRP A 54 -0.12 1.73 2.22
C TRP A 54 -0.27 0.73 1.11
N LEU A 55 0.55 -0.31 1.17
CA LEU A 55 0.27 -1.62 0.60
C LEU A 55 -0.07 -2.57 1.75
N PHE A 56 -1.15 -3.32 1.60
CA PHE A 56 -1.54 -4.40 2.49
C PHE A 56 -1.56 -5.70 1.70
N ALA A 57 -0.81 -6.70 2.15
CA ALA A 57 -0.76 -8.02 1.51
C ALA A 57 -1.38 -9.06 2.44
N SER A 58 -2.47 -9.67 1.98
CA SER A 58 -3.12 -10.82 2.61
C SER A 58 -2.66 -12.12 1.94
N ASN A 59 -3.33 -13.25 2.21
CA ASN A 59 -3.03 -14.51 1.53
C ASN A 59 -3.41 -14.47 0.03
N GLU A 60 -4.52 -13.83 -0.38
CA GLU A 60 -4.94 -13.83 -1.78
C GLU A 60 -4.74 -12.49 -2.51
N ASN A 61 -4.55 -11.37 -1.79
CA ASN A 61 -4.61 -10.04 -2.41
C ASN A 61 -3.49 -9.10 -1.94
N LEU A 62 -3.15 -8.16 -2.82
CA LEU A 62 -2.41 -6.94 -2.51
C LEU A 62 -3.36 -5.76 -2.66
N TYR A 63 -3.56 -4.98 -1.60
CA TYR A 63 -4.41 -3.79 -1.57
C TYR A 63 -3.55 -2.53 -1.50
N CYS A 64 -3.94 -1.49 -2.23
CA CYS A 64 -3.39 -0.14 -2.09
C CYS A 64 -4.39 0.78 -1.41
N VAL A 65 -3.99 1.36 -0.29
CA VAL A 65 -4.84 2.22 0.53
C VAL A 65 -4.22 3.61 0.62
N LEU A 66 -5.00 4.62 0.21
CA LEU A 66 -4.66 6.01 0.35
C LEU A 66 -5.32 6.58 1.61
N ASP A 67 -4.52 7.11 2.51
CA ASP A 67 -4.97 7.69 3.76
C ASP A 67 -4.60 9.18 3.79
N ASP A 68 -5.54 10.04 3.38
CA ASP A 68 -5.44 11.50 3.44
C ASP A 68 -6.26 12.06 4.61
N ILE A 69 -5.58 12.68 5.57
CA ILE A 69 -6.19 13.20 6.80
C ILE A 69 -7.06 14.44 6.58
N THR A 70 -7.03 15.02 5.38
CA THR A 70 -7.93 16.10 4.99
C THR A 70 -9.30 15.57 4.56
N LEU A 71 -9.41 14.27 4.29
CA LEU A 71 -10.65 13.56 3.99
C LEU A 71 -11.21 12.90 5.26
N ASN A 72 -12.49 12.56 5.24
CA ASN A 72 -13.17 11.94 6.39
C ASN A 72 -12.77 10.48 6.63
N SER A 73 -12.25 9.80 5.61
CA SER A 73 -11.81 8.40 5.66
C SER A 73 -10.63 8.18 4.74
N PHE A 74 -9.98 7.01 4.85
CA PHE A 74 -9.09 6.51 3.80
C PHE A 74 -9.90 5.95 2.63
N GLU A 75 -9.19 5.65 1.54
CA GLU A 75 -9.74 5.09 0.32
C GLU A 75 -8.92 3.87 -0.10
N ILE A 76 -9.60 2.74 -0.37
CA ILE A 76 -8.99 1.61 -1.05
C ILE A 76 -8.99 1.93 -2.55
N LYS A 77 -7.81 2.17 -3.11
CA LYS A 77 -7.67 2.69 -4.49
C LYS A 77 -7.67 1.59 -5.53
N TRP A 78 -7.10 0.45 -5.20
CA TRP A 78 -7.10 -0.75 -6.03
C TRP A 78 -6.65 -1.96 -5.21
N ASN A 79 -6.88 -3.13 -5.79
CA ASN A 79 -6.35 -4.40 -5.32
C ASN A 79 -5.89 -5.25 -6.52
N ILE A 80 -4.99 -6.19 -6.27
CA ILE A 80 -4.56 -7.17 -7.26
C ILE A 80 -4.51 -8.54 -6.61
N ILE A 81 -5.10 -9.53 -7.27
CA ILE A 81 -5.04 -10.93 -6.85
C ILE A 81 -3.58 -11.40 -6.93
N LYS A 82 -3.07 -11.96 -5.84
CA LYS A 82 -1.69 -12.42 -5.71
C LYS A 82 -1.29 -13.50 -6.70
N SER A 83 -2.21 -14.35 -7.13
CA SER A 83 -1.95 -15.34 -8.20
C SER A 83 -1.56 -14.70 -9.55
N LYS A 84 -1.81 -13.39 -9.73
CA LYS A 84 -1.32 -12.59 -10.87
C LYS A 84 0.04 -11.93 -10.60
N LEU A 85 0.48 -11.89 -9.35
CA LEU A 85 1.70 -11.23 -8.88
C LEU A 85 2.82 -12.23 -8.59
N ILE A 86 2.49 -13.47 -8.25
CA ILE A 86 3.42 -14.52 -7.83
C ILE A 86 3.16 -15.77 -8.67
N HIS A 87 4.21 -16.38 -9.19
CA HIS A 87 4.19 -17.66 -9.89
C HIS A 87 5.34 -18.54 -9.39
N ASN A 88 5.04 -19.76 -8.93
CA ASN A 88 6.02 -20.70 -8.37
C ASN A 88 6.95 -20.06 -7.31
N GLU A 89 6.36 -19.35 -6.33
CA GLU A 89 7.07 -18.66 -5.24
C GLU A 89 7.95 -17.47 -5.70
N GLU A 90 7.94 -17.12 -6.99
CA GLU A 90 8.64 -15.96 -7.51
C GLU A 90 7.67 -14.80 -7.79
N VAL A 91 8.08 -13.58 -7.45
CA VAL A 91 7.31 -12.38 -7.78
C VAL A 91 7.49 -12.07 -9.27
N VAL A 92 6.40 -12.19 -10.03
CA VAL A 92 6.34 -11.86 -11.47
C VAL A 92 5.79 -10.45 -11.73
N LEU A 93 5.41 -9.74 -10.66
CA LEU A 93 4.99 -8.34 -10.74
C LEU A 93 6.13 -7.47 -11.26
N LYS A 94 5.96 -6.92 -12.46
CA LYS A 94 6.88 -5.92 -12.98
C LYS A 94 6.66 -4.57 -12.30
N LEU A 95 7.66 -4.12 -11.55
CA LEU A 95 7.74 -2.77 -11.01
C LEU A 95 8.55 -1.88 -11.97
N ILE A 96 8.11 -0.64 -12.16
CA ILE A 96 8.89 0.39 -12.86
C ILE A 96 9.06 1.55 -11.89
N ILE A 97 10.29 1.78 -11.42
CA ILE A 97 10.60 2.81 -10.43
C ILE A 97 11.37 3.93 -11.12
N ASP A 98 10.83 5.13 -11.06
CA ASP A 98 11.47 6.36 -11.54
C ASP A 98 11.85 7.23 -10.34
N ASP A 99 13.14 7.18 -9.98
CA ASP A 99 13.69 8.01 -8.91
C ASP A 99 13.88 9.48 -9.32
N SER A 100 13.86 9.81 -10.61
CA SER A 100 14.21 11.15 -11.09
C SER A 100 13.11 12.20 -10.87
N PHE A 101 11.92 11.79 -10.42
CA PHE A 101 10.73 12.64 -10.35
C PHE A 101 10.91 13.93 -9.52
N SER A 102 11.48 13.84 -8.32
CA SER A 102 11.75 15.00 -7.46
C SER A 102 12.81 14.70 -6.40
N GLU A 103 13.24 15.73 -5.65
CA GLU A 103 14.17 15.55 -4.53
C GLU A 103 13.60 14.70 -3.39
N LYS A 104 12.28 14.76 -3.15
CA LYS A 104 11.64 14.15 -1.96
C LYS A 104 10.90 12.85 -2.27
N SER A 105 10.53 12.65 -3.52
CA SER A 105 9.68 11.54 -3.95
C SER A 105 10.11 11.03 -5.32
N GLY A 106 9.95 9.73 -5.53
CA GLY A 106 9.99 9.11 -6.86
C GLY A 106 8.61 8.62 -7.28
N LYS A 107 8.53 8.01 -8.47
CA LYS A 107 7.34 7.33 -8.99
C LYS A 107 7.53 5.83 -9.06
N ILE A 108 6.44 5.09 -8.93
CA ILE A 108 6.38 3.64 -9.08
C ILE A 108 5.11 3.22 -9.84
N ASP A 109 5.28 2.30 -10.77
CA ASP A 109 4.20 1.60 -11.44
C ASP A 109 4.13 0.15 -10.94
N PHE A 110 2.93 -0.33 -10.63
CA PHE A 110 2.61 -1.72 -10.33
C PHE A 110 1.94 -2.34 -11.56
N GLY A 111 2.76 -2.91 -12.45
CA GLY A 111 2.30 -3.50 -13.70
C GLY A 111 1.72 -2.48 -14.69
N LYS A 112 0.76 -2.91 -15.51
CA LYS A 112 0.20 -2.08 -16.60
C LYS A 112 -0.97 -1.19 -16.15
N GLN A 113 -1.63 -1.50 -15.04
CA GLN A 113 -2.90 -0.87 -14.66
C GLN A 113 -2.74 0.20 -13.58
N HIS A 114 -1.75 0.05 -12.69
CA HIS A 114 -1.60 0.94 -11.53
C HIS A 114 -0.29 1.72 -11.66
N LYS A 115 -0.36 2.90 -12.28
CA LYS A 115 0.82 3.69 -12.65
C LYS A 115 0.89 5.03 -11.95
N GLY A 116 2.09 5.59 -11.89
CA GLY A 116 2.37 6.95 -11.43
C GLY A 116 2.16 7.15 -9.94
N TRP A 117 2.23 6.08 -9.15
CA TRP A 117 2.16 6.20 -7.69
C TRP A 117 3.42 6.85 -7.18
N LEU A 118 3.30 7.69 -6.15
CA LEU A 118 4.46 8.29 -5.52
C LEU A 118 5.02 7.35 -4.46
N TYR A 119 6.33 7.37 -4.26
CA TYR A 119 6.98 6.82 -3.07
C TYR A 119 7.89 7.87 -2.43
N SER A 120 8.10 7.77 -1.12
CA SER A 120 8.89 8.75 -0.37
C SER A 120 10.35 8.33 -0.28
N LYS A 121 11.25 9.20 -0.75
CA LYS A 121 12.71 8.94 -0.64
C LYS A 121 13.25 8.98 0.79
N SER A 122 12.50 9.58 1.70
CA SER A 122 12.78 9.53 3.13
C SER A 122 12.54 8.15 3.74
N ILE A 123 11.74 7.30 3.08
CA ILE A 123 11.47 5.92 3.51
C ILE A 123 12.39 4.97 2.74
N PHE A 124 12.50 5.13 1.41
CA PHE A 124 13.35 4.32 0.54
C PHE A 124 14.37 5.20 -0.17
N LYS A 125 15.65 5.11 0.23
CA LYS A 125 16.68 5.99 -0.32
C LYS A 125 17.11 5.55 -1.72
N LYS A 126 16.91 4.28 -2.04
CA LYS A 126 17.26 3.69 -3.34
C LYS A 126 16.06 2.92 -3.90
N PRO A 127 15.84 2.94 -5.23
CA PRO A 127 14.80 2.14 -5.89
C PRO A 127 14.82 0.66 -5.52
N LEU A 128 16.01 0.06 -5.43
CA LEU A 128 16.17 -1.35 -5.07
C LEU A 128 15.60 -1.68 -3.69
N GLU A 129 15.75 -0.78 -2.70
CA GLU A 129 15.21 -0.99 -1.35
C GLU A 129 13.67 -1.05 -1.37
N LEU A 130 13.03 -0.24 -2.22
CA LEU A 130 11.58 -0.25 -2.40
C LEU A 130 11.11 -1.54 -3.08
N GLU A 131 11.78 -1.93 -4.16
CA GLU A 131 11.50 -3.16 -4.90
C GLU A 131 11.60 -4.39 -3.99
N GLU A 132 12.72 -4.55 -3.28
CA GLU A 132 12.94 -5.64 -2.32
C GLU A 132 11.89 -5.64 -1.21
N SER A 133 11.51 -4.47 -0.69
CA SER A 133 10.48 -4.36 0.35
C SER A 133 9.09 -4.79 -0.14
N ILE A 134 8.73 -4.46 -1.38
CA ILE A 134 7.47 -4.90 -1.99
C ILE A 134 7.50 -6.40 -2.28
N HIS A 135 8.62 -6.94 -2.75
CA HIS A 135 8.77 -8.38 -2.96
C HIS A 135 8.66 -9.16 -1.64
N ASN A 136 9.35 -8.70 -0.60
CA ASN A 136 9.27 -9.29 0.74
C ASN A 136 7.85 -9.20 1.30
N LEU A 137 7.14 -8.09 1.10
CA LEU A 137 5.74 -7.94 1.51
C LEU A 137 4.85 -9.02 0.85
N LEU A 138 5.03 -9.26 -0.44
CA LEU A 138 4.25 -10.22 -1.22
C LEU A 138 4.51 -11.67 -0.79
N LEU A 139 5.78 -12.03 -0.56
CA LEU A 139 6.18 -13.39 -0.19
C LEU A 139 5.90 -13.74 1.28
N SER A 140 6.08 -12.78 2.19
CA SER A 140 5.88 -12.99 3.65
C SER A 140 4.44 -13.27 4.07
N SER A 141 3.49 -13.02 3.17
CA SER A 141 2.05 -13.23 3.42
C SER A 141 1.52 -14.50 2.73
N MET A 142 2.41 -15.43 2.38
CA MET A 142 2.08 -16.78 1.89
C MET A 142 2.13 -17.86 2.99
N THR A 143 2.53 -17.50 4.21
CA THR A 143 2.65 -18.42 5.36
C THR A 143 1.44 -18.31 6.28
#